data_AF-A0A8C9W3N6-F1
#
_entry.id   AF-A0A8C9W3N6-F1
#
_cell.length_a   1.000
_cell.length_b   1.000
_cell.length_c   1.000
_cell.angle_alpha   90.00
_cell.angle_beta   90.00
_cell.angle_gamma   90.00
#
_symmetry.space_group_name_H-M   'P 1'
#
loop_
_entity.id
_entity.type
_entity.pdbx_description
1 polymer ?
#
loop_
_entity_poly.entity_id
_entity_poly.type
_entity_poly.pdbx_seq_one_letter_code
_entity_poly.pdbx_strand_id
1 'polypeptide(L)'
;LSCGHSVLRIDVNDNDRGPLYRIPADNPFVWERNSRPEVYAFGVRNMWRCSVDRGDPLTGEGRGRIFCGDVGQNKYEEVDIIEKGGNYGWRAKEGFSCYDKKLCANSSLDDILPIYAYSHKLGKSVTGGYVYRGCEYPNLSGMYIFGDFMSGRLMSLQENRHTGSWDYHEICMGEGLTCAFPGLINNYYRYIISFAEDEAGELYFMSTGIPSAMSPSGVVYKIVDPSRTVKLDGGVCELQSSYLSADFLWDSCPGFG
;
A
#
# COMPACT_ATOMS: atom_id res chain seq x y z
N LEU A 1 11.42 15.44 19.12
CA LEU A 1 10.82 14.18 18.60
C LEU A 1 11.63 12.97 19.07
N SER A 2 10.97 11.91 19.52
CA SER A 2 11.61 10.63 19.90
C SER A 2 11.41 9.59 18.78
N CYS A 3 12.10 8.44 18.86
CA CYS A 3 11.94 7.40 17.84
C CYS A 3 10.61 6.62 17.96
N GLY A 4 9.88 6.75 19.07
CA GLY A 4 8.56 6.13 19.19
C GLY A 4 7.55 6.85 18.29
N HIS A 5 6.61 6.11 17.70
CA HIS A 5 5.57 6.68 16.82
C HIS A 5 6.14 7.52 15.67
N SER A 6 7.27 7.05 15.09
CA SER A 6 8.01 7.77 14.05
C SER A 6 8.51 6.82 12.96
N VAL A 7 8.63 7.34 11.74
CA VAL A 7 9.35 6.73 10.62
C VAL A 7 10.78 7.25 10.65
N LEU A 8 11.76 6.36 10.52
CA LEU A 8 13.18 6.71 10.57
C LEU A 8 13.81 6.60 9.18
N ARG A 9 14.75 7.49 8.87
CA ARG A 9 15.57 7.45 7.65
C ARG A 9 17.04 7.57 8.01
N ILE A 10 17.82 6.58 7.60
CA ILE A 10 19.26 6.45 7.86
C ILE A 10 20.01 6.14 6.56
N ASP A 11 21.29 6.49 6.50
CA ASP A 11 22.21 6.11 5.42
C ASP A 11 23.10 4.97 5.89
N VAL A 12 23.04 3.85 5.18
CA VAL A 12 23.80 2.61 5.49
C VAL A 12 24.97 2.38 4.54
N ASN A 13 25.22 3.29 3.59
CA ASN A 13 26.27 3.12 2.60
C ASN A 13 27.65 3.47 3.18
N ASP A 14 28.72 2.85 2.65
CA ASP A 14 30.12 3.22 2.88
C ASP A 14 30.48 3.40 4.37
N ASN A 15 30.06 2.46 5.22
CA ASN A 15 30.18 2.52 6.68
C ASN A 15 31.09 1.43 7.29
N ASP A 16 31.82 0.66 6.46
CA ASP A 16 32.63 -0.51 6.87
C ASP A 16 33.62 -0.27 8.03
N ARG A 17 34.06 0.98 8.21
CA ARG A 17 35.02 1.39 9.26
C ARG A 17 34.49 2.54 10.13
N GLY A 18 33.22 2.90 9.98
CA GLY A 18 32.59 4.06 10.60
C GLY A 18 31.47 3.68 11.60
N PRO A 19 30.61 4.64 11.97
CA PRO A 19 29.39 4.34 12.71
C PRO A 19 28.48 3.41 11.88
N LEU A 20 27.67 2.58 12.56
CA LEU A 20 26.77 1.61 11.91
C LEU A 20 25.82 2.24 10.87
N TYR A 21 25.55 3.54 10.97
CA TYR A 21 24.81 4.31 9.99
C TYR A 21 25.22 5.79 10.10
N ARG A 22 24.85 6.56 9.07
CA ARG A 22 24.91 8.03 9.09
C ARG A 22 23.51 8.61 9.00
N ILE A 23 23.39 9.88 9.36
CA ILE A 23 22.17 10.65 9.16
C ILE A 23 22.26 11.35 7.80
N PRO A 24 21.28 11.13 6.90
CA PRO A 24 21.19 11.94 5.68
C PRO A 24 21.09 13.43 6.03
N ALA A 25 21.95 14.24 5.41
CA ALA A 25 22.02 15.68 5.71
C ALA A 25 20.71 16.43 5.42
N ASP A 26 19.87 15.86 4.56
CA ASP A 26 18.57 16.40 4.21
C ASP A 26 17.43 15.86 5.09
N ASN A 27 17.67 15.08 6.15
CA ASN A 27 16.59 14.68 7.06
C ASN A 27 15.89 15.92 7.67
N PRO A 28 14.56 15.87 7.89
CA PRO A 28 13.77 17.06 8.21
C PRO A 28 14.08 17.66 9.59
N PHE A 29 14.59 16.87 10.54
CA PHE A 29 14.79 17.29 11.93
C PHE A 29 16.26 17.31 12.37
N VAL A 30 17.21 17.34 11.42
CA VAL A 30 18.66 17.29 11.71
C VAL A 30 19.12 18.43 12.62
N TRP A 31 18.52 19.61 12.47
CA TRP A 31 18.89 20.83 13.20
C TRP A 31 17.92 21.17 14.33
N GLU A 32 16.89 20.35 14.55
CA GLU A 32 15.86 20.63 15.54
C GLU A 32 16.32 20.23 16.94
N ARG A 33 16.30 21.18 17.87
CA ARG A 33 16.78 20.94 19.22
C ARG A 33 15.85 19.95 19.93
N ASN A 34 16.42 18.96 20.63
CA ASN A 34 15.68 17.90 21.32
C ASN A 34 14.88 16.96 20.38
N SER A 35 15.24 16.91 19.10
CA SER A 35 14.75 15.90 18.17
C SER A 35 15.84 14.90 17.79
N ARG A 36 15.41 13.67 17.56
CA ARG A 36 16.26 12.61 17.01
C ARG A 36 16.45 12.88 15.51
N PRO A 37 17.69 13.05 15.03
CA PRO A 37 17.95 13.42 13.63
C PRO A 37 17.62 12.29 12.64
N GLU A 38 17.42 11.07 13.12
CA GLU A 38 16.94 9.91 12.35
C GLU A 38 15.48 10.05 11.92
N VAL A 39 14.68 10.87 12.62
CA VAL A 39 13.23 10.97 12.35
C VAL A 39 13.01 11.57 10.96
N TYR A 40 12.21 10.86 10.16
CA TYR A 40 11.77 11.27 8.84
C TYR A 40 10.32 11.77 8.86
N ALA A 41 9.45 11.07 9.57
CA ALA A 41 8.06 11.47 9.81
C ALA A 41 7.63 11.01 11.20
N PHE A 42 6.55 11.56 11.74
CA PHE A 42 6.09 11.28 13.10
C PHE A 42 4.56 11.29 13.22
N GLY A 43 4.06 10.93 14.40
CA GLY A 43 2.62 10.94 14.65
C GLY A 43 1.92 9.72 14.07
N VAL A 44 2.64 8.59 13.96
CA VAL A 44 2.10 7.31 13.47
C VAL A 44 1.84 6.37 14.66
N ARG A 45 0.84 5.50 14.60
CA ARG A 45 0.47 4.67 15.76
C ARG A 45 1.24 3.36 15.78
N ASN A 46 1.02 2.52 14.78
CA ASN A 46 1.59 1.19 14.59
C ASN A 46 1.63 0.84 13.10
N MET A 47 2.47 1.56 12.35
CA MET A 47 2.77 1.23 10.95
C MET A 47 3.35 -0.18 10.86
N TRP A 48 2.57 -1.09 10.28
CA TRP A 48 2.93 -2.50 10.23
C TRP A 48 3.81 -2.80 9.03
N ARG A 49 3.34 -2.42 7.84
CA ARG A 49 4.03 -2.65 6.57
C ARG A 49 4.01 -1.39 5.74
N CYS A 50 5.17 -1.08 5.19
CA CYS A 50 5.33 -0.06 4.17
C CYS A 50 5.94 -0.64 2.91
N SER A 51 5.60 -0.05 1.77
CA SER A 51 6.21 -0.31 0.47
C SER A 51 6.55 1.00 -0.23
N VAL A 52 7.52 0.95 -1.13
CA VAL A 52 7.92 2.09 -1.95
C VAL A 52 7.43 1.83 -3.37
N ASP A 53 6.64 2.74 -3.90
CA ASP A 53 6.21 2.71 -5.29
C ASP A 53 7.43 2.85 -6.21
N ARG A 54 7.70 1.82 -7.05
CA ARG A 54 8.81 1.83 -8.02
C ARG A 54 8.60 2.85 -9.14
N GLY A 55 7.37 3.36 -9.25
CA GLY A 55 6.91 4.25 -10.29
C GLY A 55 6.51 3.50 -11.54
N ASP A 56 5.71 4.17 -12.37
CA ASP A 56 5.37 3.67 -13.70
C ASP A 56 6.65 3.37 -14.51
N PRO A 57 6.77 2.18 -15.13
CA PRO A 57 7.99 1.82 -15.87
C PRO A 57 8.31 2.74 -17.06
N LEU A 58 7.29 3.38 -17.67
CA LEU A 58 7.47 4.28 -18.81
C LEU A 58 7.68 5.72 -18.37
N THR A 59 6.85 6.22 -17.46
CA THR A 59 6.84 7.65 -17.10
C THR A 59 7.65 7.96 -15.83
N GLY A 60 7.99 6.95 -15.03
CA GLY A 60 8.60 7.10 -13.71
C GLY A 60 7.64 7.63 -12.64
N GLU A 61 6.36 7.80 -12.99
CA GLU A 61 5.41 8.48 -12.13
C GLU A 61 5.04 7.67 -10.88
N GLY A 62 5.02 8.35 -9.75
CA GLY A 62 4.78 7.76 -8.43
C GLY A 62 6.04 7.18 -7.77
N ARG A 63 7.18 7.17 -8.47
CA ARG A 63 8.44 6.64 -7.93
C ARG A 63 8.82 7.29 -6.61
N GLY A 64 9.12 6.46 -5.61
CA GLY A 64 9.60 6.90 -4.30
C GLY A 64 8.51 7.27 -3.32
N ARG A 65 7.22 7.23 -3.71
CA ARG A 65 6.12 7.37 -2.75
C ARG A 65 6.10 6.17 -1.81
N ILE A 66 5.98 6.42 -0.51
CA ILE A 66 6.01 5.39 0.53
C ILE A 66 4.58 5.18 1.00
N PHE A 67 4.01 4.01 0.76
CA PHE A 67 2.68 3.64 1.25
C PHE A 67 2.82 2.80 2.50
N CYS A 68 2.04 3.09 3.54
CA CYS A 68 2.06 2.33 4.79
C CYS A 68 0.64 1.99 5.24
N GLY A 69 0.47 0.79 5.81
CA GLY A 69 -0.69 0.47 6.63
C GLY A 69 -0.41 0.79 8.10
N ASP A 70 -1.22 1.66 8.71
CA ASP A 70 -1.14 2.01 10.14
C ASP A 70 -2.32 1.40 10.91
N VAL A 71 -2.01 0.47 11.81
CA VAL A 71 -3.02 -0.23 12.60
C VAL A 71 -3.45 0.65 13.75
N GLY A 72 -4.71 1.07 13.76
CA GLY A 72 -5.25 1.93 14.81
C GLY A 72 -5.38 1.26 16.18
N GLN A 73 -5.84 2.03 17.15
CA GLN A 73 -6.01 1.60 18.52
C GLN A 73 -7.40 0.99 18.77
N ASN A 74 -8.48 1.63 18.28
CA ASN A 74 -9.85 1.29 18.69
C ASN A 74 -10.87 1.24 17.55
N LYS A 75 -10.83 2.15 16.56
CA LYS A 75 -11.94 2.34 15.62
C LYS A 75 -11.58 2.23 14.16
N TYR A 76 -10.39 2.63 13.74
CA TYR A 76 -10.02 2.73 12.34
C TYR A 76 -8.66 2.13 12.05
N GLU A 77 -8.56 1.52 10.89
CA GLU A 77 -7.31 1.17 10.24
C GLU A 77 -7.03 2.19 9.13
N GLU A 78 -5.76 2.48 8.86
CA GLU A 78 -5.36 3.59 7.99
C GLU A 78 -4.38 3.12 6.89
N VAL A 79 -4.47 3.76 5.73
CA VAL A 79 -3.45 3.72 4.68
C VAL A 79 -2.95 5.14 4.46
N ASP A 80 -1.64 5.32 4.58
CA ASP A 80 -0.96 6.61 4.51
C ASP A 80 0.08 6.65 3.40
N ILE A 81 0.30 7.84 2.84
CA ILE A 81 1.49 8.14 2.04
C ILE A 81 2.45 8.94 2.90
N ILE A 82 3.67 8.40 3.10
CA ILE A 82 4.67 8.99 4.00
C ILE A 82 5.43 10.12 3.33
N GLU A 83 5.31 11.30 3.89
CA GLU A 83 5.96 12.52 3.45
C GLU A 83 7.06 12.95 4.42
N LYS A 84 8.07 13.62 3.86
CA LYS A 84 9.21 14.14 4.62
C LYS A 84 8.74 15.20 5.61
N GLY A 85 8.97 14.96 6.89
CA GLY A 85 8.57 15.84 7.98
C GLY A 85 7.09 15.74 8.37
N GLY A 86 6.34 14.84 7.74
CA GLY A 86 4.90 14.69 7.93
C GLY A 86 4.51 14.32 9.37
N ASN A 87 3.41 14.89 9.84
CA ASN A 87 2.74 14.55 11.08
C ASN A 87 1.44 13.79 10.78
N TYR A 88 1.32 12.54 11.21
CA TYR A 88 0.14 11.70 10.95
C TYR A 88 -0.89 11.76 12.11
N GLY A 89 -0.73 12.71 13.02
CA GLY A 89 -1.77 13.09 13.98
C GLY A 89 -1.94 12.16 15.19
N TRP A 90 -1.36 10.97 15.22
CA TRP A 90 -1.36 10.14 16.43
C TRP A 90 -0.58 10.83 17.56
N ARG A 91 -1.10 10.92 18.79
CA ARG A 91 -2.28 10.25 19.36
C ARG A 91 -3.55 11.10 19.46
N ALA A 92 -3.62 12.21 18.74
CA ALA A 92 -4.81 13.06 18.74
C ALA A 92 -5.91 12.52 17.81
N LYS A 93 -5.54 12.03 16.62
CA LYS A 93 -6.45 11.48 15.60
C LYS A 93 -6.25 9.98 15.40
N GLU A 94 -7.30 9.35 14.87
CA GLU A 94 -7.37 7.96 14.40
C GLU A 94 -8.37 7.94 13.24
N GLY A 95 -7.89 7.64 12.05
CA GLY A 95 -8.54 7.86 10.77
C GLY A 95 -8.94 9.33 10.60
N PHE A 96 -10.13 9.56 10.05
CA PHE A 96 -10.68 10.91 9.92
C PHE A 96 -11.31 11.47 11.22
N SER A 97 -11.10 10.81 12.37
CA SER A 97 -11.79 11.10 13.62
C SER A 97 -10.82 11.49 14.75
N CYS A 98 -11.29 12.35 15.65
CA CYS A 98 -10.56 12.63 16.89
C CYS A 98 -10.61 11.42 17.83
N TYR A 99 -9.43 10.89 18.14
CA TYR A 99 -9.22 9.86 19.14
C TYR A 99 -9.17 10.48 20.55
N ASP A 100 -8.21 11.37 20.77
CA ASP A 100 -8.06 12.11 22.02
C ASP A 100 -8.65 13.52 21.86
N LYS A 101 -9.90 13.68 22.33
CA LYS A 101 -10.65 14.94 22.19
C LYS A 101 -9.92 16.15 22.79
N LYS A 102 -9.13 15.96 23.86
CA LYS A 102 -8.40 17.06 24.51
C LYS A 102 -7.22 17.50 23.67
N LEU A 103 -6.48 16.54 23.10
CA LEU A 103 -5.38 16.86 22.20
C LEU A 103 -5.93 17.50 20.93
N CYS A 104 -6.88 16.86 20.26
CA CYS A 104 -7.52 17.36 19.04
C CYS A 104 -8.03 18.81 19.16
N ALA A 105 -8.65 19.17 20.28
CA ALA A 105 -9.21 20.52 20.48
C ALA A 105 -8.12 21.60 20.68
N ASN A 106 -6.93 21.21 21.14
CA ASN A 106 -5.86 22.12 21.54
C ASN A 106 -4.71 22.19 20.53
N SER A 107 -4.80 21.46 19.43
CA SER A 107 -3.70 21.32 18.47
C SER A 107 -4.14 21.72 17.07
N SER A 108 -3.50 22.75 16.51
CA SER A 108 -3.34 22.86 15.06
C SER A 108 -2.26 21.83 14.70
N LEU A 109 -2.66 20.62 14.34
CA LEU A 109 -1.73 19.50 14.18
C LEU A 109 -0.96 19.54 12.87
N ASP A 110 -1.40 20.39 11.92
CA ASP A 110 -0.94 20.38 10.52
C ASP A 110 -0.76 18.93 10.03
N ASP A 111 -1.76 18.11 10.34
CA ASP A 111 -1.67 16.68 10.17
C ASP A 111 -2.05 16.27 8.75
N ILE A 112 -1.28 15.32 8.23
CA ILE A 112 -1.57 14.66 6.97
C ILE A 112 -2.59 13.58 7.27
N LEU A 113 -3.75 13.68 6.62
CA LEU A 113 -4.81 12.69 6.75
C LEU A 113 -4.47 11.44 5.93
N PRO A 114 -4.93 10.25 6.36
CA PRO A 114 -4.74 9.03 5.58
C PRO A 114 -5.45 9.13 4.23
N ILE A 115 -4.86 8.52 3.20
CA ILE A 115 -5.49 8.43 1.87
C ILE A 115 -6.72 7.53 1.89
N TYR A 116 -6.78 6.62 2.86
CA TYR A 116 -7.95 5.79 3.13
C TYR A 116 -7.98 5.36 4.60
N ALA A 117 -9.17 5.37 5.20
CA ALA A 117 -9.38 4.80 6.53
C ALA A 117 -10.69 4.03 6.58
N TYR A 118 -10.68 2.87 7.24
CA TYR A 118 -11.85 2.00 7.34
C TYR A 118 -12.09 1.53 8.77
N SER A 119 -13.36 1.36 9.14
CA SER A 119 -13.73 1.07 10.52
C SER A 119 -13.41 -0.38 10.93
N HIS A 120 -13.25 -0.61 12.23
CA HIS A 120 -13.09 -1.93 12.87
C HIS A 120 -14.24 -2.93 12.62
N LYS A 121 -15.32 -2.49 11.96
CA LYS A 121 -16.40 -3.35 11.47
C LYS A 121 -16.03 -4.06 10.16
N LEU A 122 -15.17 -3.46 9.34
CA LEU A 122 -14.73 -4.00 8.04
C LEU A 122 -13.47 -4.87 8.18
N GLY A 123 -12.49 -4.42 8.97
CA GLY A 123 -11.24 -5.13 9.30
C GLY A 123 -10.59 -4.50 10.54
N LYS A 124 -9.56 -5.11 11.12
CA LYS A 124 -9.01 -4.69 12.45
C LYS A 124 -7.49 -4.77 12.56
N SER A 125 -6.81 -4.97 11.43
CA SER A 125 -5.36 -5.01 11.38
C SER A 125 -4.94 -4.91 9.92
N VAL A 126 -4.85 -3.69 9.41
CA VAL A 126 -4.33 -3.45 8.05
C VAL A 126 -2.93 -4.04 7.95
N THR A 127 -2.73 -4.89 6.94
CA THR A 127 -1.45 -5.53 6.68
C THR A 127 -0.54 -4.64 5.83
N GLY A 128 -1.08 -3.64 5.15
CA GLY A 128 -0.41 -2.86 4.10
C GLY A 128 -0.37 -3.62 2.78
N GLY A 129 0.36 -3.08 1.79
CA GLY A 129 0.27 -3.52 0.40
C GLY A 129 1.36 -2.99 -0.50
N TYR A 130 1.16 -3.08 -1.81
CA TYR A 130 2.06 -2.57 -2.86
C TYR A 130 1.28 -1.91 -3.99
N VAL A 131 1.88 -0.91 -4.63
CA VAL A 131 1.39 -0.40 -5.92
C VAL A 131 1.81 -1.39 -7.00
N TYR A 132 0.85 -1.93 -7.77
CA TYR A 132 1.16 -2.86 -8.86
C TYR A 132 1.85 -2.10 -10.01
N ARG A 133 3.09 -2.52 -10.33
CA ARG A 133 3.91 -1.99 -11.43
C ARG A 133 4.36 -3.08 -12.42
N GLY A 134 3.78 -4.28 -12.29
CA GLY A 134 3.97 -5.38 -13.23
C GLY A 134 3.40 -5.08 -14.61
N CYS A 135 3.82 -5.87 -15.59
CA CYS A 135 3.39 -5.71 -16.97
C CYS A 135 2.47 -6.84 -17.44
N GLU A 136 2.35 -7.93 -16.69
CA GLU A 136 1.49 -9.05 -17.07
C GLU A 136 0.00 -8.68 -17.03
N TYR A 137 -0.40 -7.81 -16.09
CA TYR A 137 -1.79 -7.43 -15.83
C TYR A 137 -2.00 -5.90 -15.90
N PRO A 138 -2.14 -5.31 -17.10
CA PRO A 138 -2.23 -3.85 -17.27
C PRO A 138 -3.39 -3.18 -16.52
N ASN A 139 -4.48 -3.90 -16.26
CA ASN A 139 -5.63 -3.35 -15.53
C ASN A 139 -5.33 -3.10 -14.05
N LEU A 140 -4.31 -3.74 -13.49
CA LEU A 140 -3.87 -3.51 -12.12
C LEU A 140 -2.88 -2.35 -12.03
N SER A 141 -2.35 -1.84 -13.15
CA SER A 141 -1.31 -0.82 -13.19
C SER A 141 -1.67 0.41 -12.37
N GLY A 142 -0.82 0.74 -11.40
CA GLY A 142 -0.97 1.91 -10.54
C GLY A 142 -1.96 1.73 -9.37
N MET A 143 -2.65 0.59 -9.26
CA MET A 143 -3.49 0.29 -8.10
C MET A 143 -2.63 -0.06 -6.89
N TYR A 144 -2.91 0.55 -5.75
CA TYR A 144 -2.35 0.12 -4.47
C TYR A 144 -3.18 -1.04 -3.92
N ILE A 145 -2.64 -2.27 -4.01
CA ILE A 145 -3.30 -3.50 -3.56
C ILE A 145 -2.83 -3.85 -2.16
N PHE A 146 -3.76 -3.98 -1.22
CA PHE A 146 -3.49 -4.20 0.19
C PHE A 146 -4.52 -5.15 0.82
N GLY A 147 -4.27 -5.54 2.07
CA GLY A 147 -5.17 -6.45 2.77
C GLY A 147 -5.25 -6.20 4.26
N ASP A 148 -6.13 -6.92 4.92
CA ASP A 148 -6.35 -6.87 6.37
C ASP A 148 -6.25 -8.27 6.98
N PHE A 149 -5.41 -8.40 8.00
CA PHE A 149 -5.09 -9.68 8.62
C PHE A 149 -6.31 -10.35 9.27
N MET A 150 -7.19 -9.58 9.94
CA MET A 150 -8.31 -10.16 10.71
C MET A 150 -9.52 -10.53 9.85
N SER A 151 -9.84 -9.71 8.86
CA SER A 151 -10.95 -9.95 7.95
C SER A 151 -10.57 -10.87 6.78
N GLY A 152 -9.30 -10.84 6.37
CA GLY A 152 -8.83 -11.51 5.16
C GLY A 152 -9.27 -10.82 3.87
N ARG A 153 -9.78 -9.59 3.94
CA ARG A 153 -10.18 -8.83 2.74
C ARG A 153 -8.93 -8.43 1.95
N LEU A 154 -9.03 -8.56 0.63
CA LEU A 154 -8.14 -7.91 -0.34
C LEU A 154 -8.86 -6.70 -0.91
N MET A 155 -8.14 -5.59 -1.00
CA MET A 155 -8.69 -4.28 -1.35
C MET A 155 -7.69 -3.56 -2.25
N SER A 156 -8.18 -2.59 -3.01
CA SER A 156 -7.35 -1.71 -3.83
C SER A 156 -7.78 -0.26 -3.66
N LEU A 157 -6.79 0.63 -3.77
CA LEU A 157 -7.01 2.06 -3.92
C LEU A 157 -6.45 2.49 -5.28
N GLN A 158 -7.27 3.22 -6.04
CA GLN A 158 -6.87 3.84 -7.29
C GLN A 158 -6.85 5.36 -7.13
N GLU A 159 -5.72 5.99 -7.42
CA GLU A 159 -5.62 7.44 -7.40
C GLU A 159 -6.28 8.03 -8.64
N ASN A 160 -7.23 8.94 -8.43
CA ASN A 160 -7.70 9.85 -9.46
C ASN A 160 -6.79 11.07 -9.48
N ARG A 161 -5.91 11.14 -10.47
CA ARG A 161 -4.85 12.16 -10.55
C ARG A 161 -5.35 13.56 -10.85
N HIS A 162 -6.57 13.71 -11.37
CA HIS A 162 -7.15 15.02 -11.62
C HIS A 162 -7.65 15.67 -10.32
N THR A 163 -8.12 14.86 -9.38
CA THR A 163 -8.72 15.32 -8.12
C THR A 163 -7.81 15.10 -6.91
N GLY A 164 -6.83 14.20 -7.01
CA GLY A 164 -6.03 13.69 -5.88
C GLY A 164 -6.82 12.75 -4.95
N SER A 165 -8.04 12.35 -5.32
CA SER A 165 -8.86 11.44 -4.51
C SER A 165 -8.48 9.98 -4.76
N TRP A 166 -8.73 9.14 -3.77
CA TRP A 166 -8.48 7.70 -3.86
C TRP A 166 -9.80 6.92 -3.88
N ASP A 167 -10.00 6.17 -4.95
CA ASP A 167 -11.18 5.35 -5.16
C ASP A 167 -10.93 3.95 -4.57
N TYR A 168 -11.81 3.55 -3.65
CA TYR A 168 -11.75 2.25 -2.98
C TYR A 168 -12.50 1.19 -3.78
N HIS A 169 -11.85 0.04 -3.97
CA HIS A 169 -12.48 -1.16 -4.50
C HIS A 169 -12.12 -2.38 -3.66
N GLU A 170 -13.13 -3.18 -3.28
CA GLU A 170 -12.89 -4.52 -2.75
C GLU A 170 -12.50 -5.45 -3.91
N ILE A 171 -11.39 -6.19 -3.76
CA ILE A 171 -10.95 -7.12 -4.78
C ILE A 171 -11.73 -8.42 -4.62
N CYS A 172 -12.64 -8.67 -5.55
CA CYS A 172 -13.38 -9.91 -5.62
C CYS A 172 -12.54 -11.00 -6.31
N MET A 173 -12.39 -12.15 -5.66
CA MET A 173 -11.81 -13.32 -6.32
C MET A 173 -12.78 -13.86 -7.38
N GLY A 174 -12.25 -14.29 -8.53
CA GLY A 174 -13.07 -14.79 -9.63
C GLY A 174 -13.96 -15.98 -9.25
N GLU A 175 -15.15 -16.07 -9.86
CA GLU A 175 -16.07 -17.20 -9.67
C GLU A 175 -15.95 -18.20 -10.82
N GLY A 176 -16.12 -19.50 -10.51
CA GLY A 176 -16.39 -20.61 -11.43
C GLY A 176 -15.63 -20.62 -12.77
N LEU A 177 -16.15 -19.89 -13.76
CA LEU A 177 -15.67 -19.84 -15.14
C LEU A 177 -14.38 -19.03 -15.31
N THR A 178 -14.18 -17.97 -14.51
CA THR A 178 -12.99 -17.10 -14.59
C THR A 178 -11.73 -17.83 -14.10
N CYS A 179 -11.90 -18.79 -13.18
CA CYS A 179 -10.83 -19.65 -12.67
C CYS A 179 -10.77 -21.02 -13.39
N ALA A 180 -11.57 -21.24 -14.45
CA ALA A 180 -11.59 -22.50 -15.19
C ALA A 180 -10.37 -22.69 -16.12
N PHE A 181 -9.49 -21.69 -16.21
CA PHE A 181 -8.16 -21.84 -16.82
C PHE A 181 -7.24 -22.58 -15.84
N PRO A 182 -6.53 -23.65 -16.27
CA PRO A 182 -5.91 -24.58 -15.34
C PRO A 182 -4.87 -23.88 -14.45
N GLY A 183 -5.11 -23.88 -13.13
CA GLY A 183 -4.16 -23.42 -12.12
C GLY A 183 -4.57 -22.16 -11.36
N LEU A 184 -5.65 -21.47 -11.74
CA LEU A 184 -6.17 -20.35 -10.94
C LEU A 184 -7.02 -20.85 -9.78
N ILE A 185 -6.84 -20.21 -8.62
CA ILE A 185 -7.64 -20.46 -7.42
C ILE A 185 -8.33 -19.16 -7.02
N ASN A 186 -9.50 -19.30 -6.40
CA ASN A 186 -10.28 -18.17 -5.89
C ASN A 186 -10.45 -18.17 -4.38
N ASN A 187 -9.72 -19.04 -3.69
CA ASN A 187 -9.72 -19.16 -2.25
C ASN A 187 -8.29 -19.10 -1.70
N TYR A 188 -8.14 -18.46 -0.55
CA TYR A 188 -6.89 -18.36 0.18
C TYR A 188 -7.17 -18.44 1.67
N TYR A 189 -6.14 -18.72 2.47
CA TYR A 189 -6.33 -18.70 3.92
C TYR A 189 -6.61 -17.28 4.42
N ARG A 190 -7.52 -17.17 5.38
CA ARG A 190 -8.04 -15.89 5.86
C ARG A 190 -6.98 -14.89 6.32
N TYR A 191 -5.94 -15.33 7.02
CA TYR A 191 -5.04 -14.38 7.70
C TYR A 191 -3.91 -13.93 6.77
N ILE A 192 -4.09 -12.78 6.11
CA ILE A 192 -3.08 -12.16 5.23
C ILE A 192 -1.98 -11.54 6.08
N ILE A 193 -0.78 -12.12 6.04
CA ILE A 193 0.35 -11.75 6.90
C ILE A 193 1.32 -10.78 6.23
N SER A 194 1.39 -10.77 4.89
CA SER A 194 2.29 -9.91 4.14
C SER A 194 1.95 -9.92 2.64
N PHE A 195 2.61 -9.04 1.89
CA PHE A 195 2.63 -8.93 0.44
C PHE A 195 4.07 -9.02 -0.07
N ALA A 196 4.31 -9.20 -1.34
CA ALA A 196 5.64 -9.08 -1.94
C ALA A 196 5.50 -8.67 -3.41
N GLU A 197 6.59 -8.21 -3.97
CA GLU A 197 6.74 -7.87 -5.38
C GLU A 197 7.99 -8.59 -5.89
N ASP A 198 7.94 -9.12 -7.11
CA ASP A 198 9.11 -9.69 -7.78
C ASP A 198 9.89 -8.65 -8.62
N GLU A 199 10.95 -9.08 -9.30
CA GLU A 199 11.77 -8.17 -10.11
C GLU A 199 10.98 -7.53 -11.27
N ALA A 200 9.96 -8.23 -11.78
CA ALA A 200 9.10 -7.81 -12.88
C ALA A 200 7.95 -6.89 -12.43
N GLY A 201 7.73 -6.73 -11.12
CA GLY A 201 6.64 -5.90 -10.58
C GLY A 201 5.35 -6.67 -10.34
N GLU A 202 5.36 -7.99 -10.48
CA GLU A 202 4.20 -8.83 -10.20
C GLU A 202 4.03 -9.01 -8.69
N LEU A 203 2.77 -8.99 -8.25
CA LEU A 203 2.45 -8.97 -6.83
C LEU A 203 2.08 -10.36 -6.30
N TYR A 204 2.51 -10.58 -5.06
CA TYR A 204 2.26 -11.77 -4.29
C TYR A 204 1.71 -11.38 -2.92
N PHE A 205 0.98 -12.28 -2.28
CA PHE A 205 0.63 -12.16 -0.87
C PHE A 205 0.80 -13.47 -0.13
N MET A 206 1.05 -13.36 1.16
CA MET A 206 1.26 -14.49 2.06
C MET A 206 0.08 -14.58 3.01
N SER A 207 -0.47 -15.78 3.20
CA SER A 207 -1.51 -15.99 4.20
C SER A 207 -1.37 -17.33 4.93
N THR A 208 -1.99 -17.41 6.11
CA THR A 208 -2.01 -18.61 6.94
C THR A 208 -3.41 -18.90 7.45
N GLY A 209 -3.70 -20.17 7.73
CA GLY A 209 -4.97 -20.61 8.29
C GLY A 209 -5.08 -20.40 9.80
N ILE A 210 -3.94 -20.23 10.48
CA ILE A 210 -3.85 -20.11 11.94
C ILE A 210 -3.13 -18.81 12.28
N PRO A 211 -3.76 -17.86 13.00
CA PRO A 211 -3.18 -16.57 13.33
C PRO A 211 -2.23 -16.70 14.53
N SER A 212 -1.17 -17.48 14.37
CA SER A 212 -0.21 -17.79 15.42
C SER A 212 1.21 -17.71 14.89
N ALA A 213 2.09 -17.08 15.67
CA ALA A 213 3.53 -17.06 15.40
C ALA A 213 4.16 -18.46 15.45
N MET A 214 3.46 -19.45 16.03
CA MET A 214 3.87 -20.85 16.05
C MET A 214 3.33 -21.65 14.86
N SER A 215 2.58 -21.04 13.94
CA SER A 215 2.08 -21.75 12.76
C SER A 215 3.28 -22.24 11.94
N PRO A 216 3.41 -23.55 11.67
CA PRO A 216 4.58 -24.10 10.98
C PRO A 216 4.53 -23.84 9.47
N SER A 217 3.40 -23.34 8.95
CA SER A 217 3.21 -23.14 7.51
C SER A 217 2.31 -21.94 7.19
N GLY A 218 2.54 -21.42 5.99
CA GLY A 218 1.72 -20.45 5.30
C GLY A 218 1.81 -20.73 3.79
N VAL A 219 1.08 -19.96 2.99
CA VAL A 219 1.07 -20.09 1.54
C VAL A 219 1.37 -18.74 0.92
N VAL A 220 2.17 -18.75 -0.15
CA VAL A 220 2.41 -17.60 -1.02
C VAL A 220 1.50 -17.73 -2.24
N TYR A 221 0.76 -16.68 -2.54
CA TYR A 221 -0.16 -16.58 -3.67
C TYR A 221 0.32 -15.50 -4.63
N LYS A 222 0.28 -15.75 -5.94
CA LYS A 222 0.45 -14.72 -6.97
C LYS A 222 -0.91 -14.09 -7.25
N ILE A 223 -0.95 -12.76 -7.34
CA ILE A 223 -2.15 -12.03 -7.78
C ILE A 223 -2.20 -12.09 -9.31
N VAL A 224 -3.34 -12.48 -9.86
CA VAL A 224 -3.54 -12.67 -11.30
C VAL A 224 -4.83 -12.00 -11.73
N ASP A 225 -4.77 -11.16 -12.76
CA ASP A 225 -5.96 -10.69 -13.48
C ASP A 225 -6.15 -11.49 -14.78
N PRO A 226 -7.14 -12.40 -14.83
CA PRO A 226 -7.39 -13.21 -16.01
C PRO A 226 -8.11 -12.47 -17.14
N SER A 227 -8.61 -11.25 -16.91
CA SER A 227 -9.38 -10.50 -17.90
C SER A 227 -8.53 -9.94 -19.04
N ARG A 228 -7.25 -9.63 -18.77
CA ARG A 228 -6.30 -9.15 -19.77
C ARG A 228 -4.87 -9.51 -19.37
N THR A 229 -4.24 -10.36 -20.17
CA THR A 229 -2.85 -10.79 -19.95
C THR A 229 -1.96 -10.37 -21.12
N VAL A 230 -0.76 -9.89 -20.80
CA VAL A 230 0.31 -9.67 -21.77
C VAL A 230 1.34 -10.79 -21.62
N LYS A 231 1.67 -11.48 -22.71
CA LYS A 231 2.76 -12.47 -22.69
C LYS A 231 4.10 -11.73 -22.70
N LEU A 232 4.95 -12.05 -21.72
CA LEU A 232 6.33 -11.60 -21.67
C LEU A 232 7.18 -12.37 -22.69
N ASP A 233 7.80 -11.67 -23.65
CA ASP A 233 8.88 -12.23 -24.46
C ASP A 233 10.21 -11.98 -23.75
N GLY A 234 10.91 -13.05 -23.34
CA GLY A 234 12.28 -12.96 -22.82
C GLY A 234 12.45 -12.34 -21.42
N GLY A 235 11.38 -12.14 -20.65
CA GLY A 235 11.46 -11.66 -19.26
C GLY A 235 11.72 -10.16 -19.10
N VAL A 236 11.63 -9.38 -20.17
CA VAL A 236 11.72 -7.93 -20.14
C VAL A 236 10.36 -7.36 -20.53
N CYS A 237 9.85 -6.41 -19.75
CA CYS A 237 8.65 -5.65 -20.10
C CYS A 237 8.94 -4.75 -21.33
N GLU A 238 8.90 -5.32 -22.54
CA GLU A 238 8.81 -4.51 -23.76
C GLU A 238 7.34 -4.17 -24.01
N LEU A 239 6.93 -2.98 -23.56
CA LEU A 239 5.66 -2.39 -23.98
C LEU A 239 5.76 -2.07 -25.48
N GLN A 240 5.36 -3.01 -26.34
CA GLN A 240 5.24 -2.74 -27.77
C GLN A 240 4.20 -1.63 -27.99
N SER A 241 4.67 -0.48 -28.46
CA SER A 241 3.90 0.74 -28.77
C SER A 241 2.90 0.60 -29.94
N SER A 242 2.39 -0.61 -30.26
CA SER A 242 1.73 -0.84 -31.55
C SER A 242 0.22 -1.17 -31.52
N TYR A 243 -0.49 -1.05 -30.39
CA TYR A 243 -1.95 -1.24 -30.39
C TYR A 243 -2.70 -0.20 -29.55
N LEU A 244 -2.48 1.08 -29.85
CA LEU A 244 -3.46 2.14 -29.59
C LEU A 244 -4.08 2.59 -30.92
N SER A 245 -4.77 1.68 -31.57
CA SER A 245 -5.87 2.00 -32.47
C SER A 245 -6.98 0.98 -32.24
N ALA A 246 -7.85 1.27 -31.28
CA ALA A 246 -9.18 0.72 -31.25
C ALA A 246 -10.08 1.83 -30.73
N ASP A 247 -10.86 2.36 -31.66
CA ASP A 247 -11.80 3.43 -31.48
C ASP A 247 -12.73 3.17 -30.29
N PHE A 248 -13.00 4.24 -29.55
CA PHE A 248 -14.11 4.30 -28.61
C PHE A 248 -15.41 4.00 -29.37
N LEU A 249 -16.05 2.87 -29.08
CA LEU A 249 -17.47 2.69 -29.34
C LEU A 249 -18.18 2.53 -27.99
N TRP A 250 -18.76 3.64 -27.56
CA TRP A 250 -19.91 3.63 -26.64
C TRP A 250 -21.07 2.97 -27.38
N ASP A 251 -21.62 1.89 -26.84
CA ASP A 251 -22.96 1.45 -27.22
C ASP A 251 -23.84 1.35 -25.98
N SER A 252 -24.82 2.25 -25.95
CA SER A 252 -25.89 2.34 -24.98
C SER A 252 -26.89 1.21 -25.25
N CYS A 253 -27.13 0.32 -24.27
CA CYS A 253 -28.24 -0.63 -24.37
C CYS A 253 -29.60 0.11 -24.27
N PRO A 254 -30.60 -0.25 -25.08
CA PRO A 254 -31.86 0.48 -25.22
C PRO A 254 -32.83 0.19 -24.07
N GLY A 255 -33.54 1.24 -23.65
CA GLY A 255 -34.68 1.15 -22.75
C GLY A 255 -35.91 0.57 -23.44
N PHE A 256 -36.59 -0.32 -22.73
CA PHE A 256 -37.98 -0.70 -22.98
C PHE A 256 -38.92 0.43 -22.54
N GLY A 257 -39.88 0.81 -23.40
CA GLY A 257 -40.97 1.74 -23.08
C GLY A 257 -41.41 2.57 -24.27
#